data_AF-A0A8J6I225-F1
#
_entry.id   AF-A0A8J6I225-F1
#
_cell.length_a   1.000
_cell.length_b   1.000
_cell.length_c   1.000
_cell.angle_alpha   90.00
_cell.angle_beta   90.00
_cell.angle_gamma   90.00
#
_symmetry.space_group_name_H-M   'P 1'
#
loop_
_entity.id
_entity.type
_entity.pdbx_description
1 polymer ?
#
loop_
_entity_poly.entity_id
_entity_poly.type
_entity_poly.pdbx_seq_one_letter_code
_entity_poly.pdbx_strand_id
1 'polypeptide(L)'
;MVMKGKNWRKFLRFPLCLLVLLVISGQRSPVEAGYIKVAEHGRYFEKDGQPFLVVGLNDALTWPGLSPLLNGLSPGAVEAYLENLVAHGVNTVRVMIEYAETPLGLLEDPLGTYNPTVVRSPNGCGIFT
;
A
#
# COMPACT_ATOMS: atom_id res chain seq x y z
N MET A 1 36.77 -56.18 12.17
CA MET A 1 37.23 -54.93 12.79
C MET A 1 37.77 -54.04 11.67
N VAL A 2 37.25 -52.82 11.60
CA VAL A 2 37.63 -51.66 10.74
C VAL A 2 37.29 -51.71 9.24
N MET A 3 36.42 -50.75 8.88
CA MET A 3 35.78 -50.51 7.59
C MET A 3 36.68 -49.71 6.63
N LYS A 4 36.59 -50.01 5.33
CA LYS A 4 37.16 -49.21 4.22
C LYS A 4 36.44 -47.86 4.12
N GLY A 5 37.20 -46.76 4.25
CA GLY A 5 36.73 -45.39 4.11
C GLY A 5 36.20 -45.08 2.71
N LYS A 6 34.89 -44.80 2.62
CA LYS A 6 34.26 -44.18 1.46
C LYS A 6 34.42 -42.66 1.55
N ASN A 7 34.99 -42.07 0.50
CA ASN A 7 35.18 -40.64 0.30
C ASN A 7 33.86 -39.85 0.38
N TRP A 8 33.51 -39.33 1.56
CA TRP A 8 32.29 -38.55 1.80
C TRP A 8 32.33 -37.12 1.21
N ARG A 9 33.50 -36.63 0.79
CA ARG A 9 33.71 -35.20 0.46
C ARG A 9 33.14 -34.71 -0.88
N LYS A 10 32.28 -35.47 -1.56
CA LYS A 10 31.66 -35.05 -2.85
C LYS A 10 30.14 -34.85 -2.82
N PHE A 11 29.49 -35.07 -1.69
CA PHE A 11 28.01 -34.96 -1.59
C PHE A 11 27.50 -33.74 -0.80
N LEU A 12 28.36 -32.79 -0.47
CA LEU A 12 28.02 -31.63 0.37
C LEU A 12 28.18 -30.29 -0.36
N ARG A 13 27.67 -30.18 -1.60
CA ARG A 13 27.68 -28.91 -2.36
C ARG A 13 26.38 -28.53 -3.08
N PHE A 14 25.30 -29.25 -2.84
CA PHE A 14 23.96 -28.93 -3.35
C PHE A 14 22.96 -29.39 -2.29
N PRO A 15 22.54 -28.54 -1.34
CA PRO A 15 21.45 -27.59 -1.61
C PRO A 15 21.47 -26.36 -0.65
N LEU A 16 22.38 -25.41 -0.81
CA LEU A 16 22.32 -24.15 -0.04
C LEU A 16 21.86 -22.95 -0.88
N CYS A 17 21.96 -23.04 -2.21
CA CYS A 17 21.51 -21.97 -3.10
C CYS A 17 19.99 -21.94 -3.34
N LEU A 18 19.24 -23.01 -3.02
CA LEU A 18 17.78 -23.00 -3.19
C LEU A 18 17.03 -22.35 -2.01
N LEU A 19 17.65 -22.27 -0.82
CA LEU A 19 16.98 -21.68 0.36
C LEU A 19 17.05 -20.15 0.38
N VAL A 20 17.97 -19.54 -0.38
CA VAL A 20 18.22 -18.08 -0.36
C VAL A 20 17.40 -17.33 -1.42
N LEU A 21 16.83 -18.02 -2.41
CA LEU A 21 15.96 -17.40 -3.42
C LEU A 21 14.51 -17.16 -2.94
N LEU A 22 14.14 -17.65 -1.76
CA LEU A 22 12.81 -17.42 -1.16
C LEU A 22 12.69 -16.07 -0.45
N VAL A 23 13.77 -15.26 -0.39
CA VAL A 23 13.82 -14.02 0.40
C VAL A 23 13.66 -12.75 -0.44
N ILE A 24 13.62 -12.82 -1.77
CA ILE A 24 13.53 -11.61 -2.62
C ILE A 24 12.36 -11.72 -3.60
N SER A 25 11.16 -11.78 -3.06
CA SER A 25 9.94 -11.34 -3.73
C SER A 25 8.92 -11.01 -2.65
N GLY A 26 9.21 -9.94 -1.91
CA GLY A 26 8.18 -9.19 -1.18
C GLY A 26 7.23 -8.50 -2.15
N GLN A 27 6.65 -9.25 -3.09
CA GLN A 27 5.39 -8.88 -3.69
C GLN A 27 4.40 -9.03 -2.54
N ARG A 28 4.09 -7.93 -1.84
CA ARG A 28 2.81 -7.85 -1.12
C ARG A 28 1.78 -8.10 -2.19
N SER A 29 1.32 -9.35 -2.30
CA SER A 29 0.07 -9.67 -2.97
C SER A 29 -0.94 -8.64 -2.47
N PRO A 30 -1.79 -8.03 -3.33
CA PRO A 30 -2.81 -7.13 -2.84
C PRO A 30 -3.55 -7.92 -1.77
N VAL A 31 -3.38 -7.50 -0.52
CA VAL A 31 -4.06 -8.13 0.59
C VAL A 31 -5.52 -8.02 0.17
N GLU A 32 -6.20 -9.15 0.00
CA GLU A 32 -7.65 -9.16 -0.08
C GLU A 32 -8.11 -8.68 1.30
N ALA A 33 -8.05 -7.37 1.49
CA ALA A 33 -8.28 -6.74 2.77
C ALA A 33 -9.79 -6.82 2.95
N GLY A 34 -10.22 -7.66 3.88
CA GLY A 34 -11.64 -7.79 4.20
C GLY A 34 -12.23 -6.41 4.47
N TYR A 35 -13.49 -6.25 4.08
CA TYR A 35 -14.23 -5.01 4.32
C TYR A 35 -14.31 -4.71 5.81
N ILE A 36 -14.20 -3.42 6.15
CA ILE A 36 -14.60 -2.93 7.47
C ILE A 36 -16.14 -2.95 7.51
N LYS A 37 -16.70 -3.58 8.54
CA LYS A 37 -18.15 -3.73 8.74
C LYS A 37 -18.57 -3.10 10.06
N VAL A 38 -19.85 -2.83 10.19
CA VAL A 38 -20.46 -2.56 11.50
C VAL A 38 -20.57 -3.89 12.24
N ALA A 39 -20.10 -3.96 13.49
CA ALA A 39 -20.19 -5.18 14.31
C ALA A 39 -21.66 -5.56 14.59
N GLU A 40 -21.92 -6.83 14.92
CA GLU A 40 -23.27 -7.42 15.10
C GLU A 40 -24.24 -6.57 15.94
N HIS A 41 -23.74 -5.93 17.01
CA HIS A 41 -24.54 -5.10 17.91
C HIS A 41 -24.44 -3.59 17.66
N GLY A 42 -23.83 -3.16 16.54
CA GLY A 42 -23.86 -1.77 16.08
C GLY A 42 -23.01 -0.76 16.87
N ARG A 43 -22.12 -1.20 17.76
CA ARG A 43 -21.38 -0.31 18.68
C ARG A 43 -19.96 0.06 18.24
N TYR A 44 -19.39 -0.68 17.30
CA TYR A 44 -18.03 -0.48 16.80
C TYR A 44 -17.89 -1.09 15.40
N PHE A 45 -16.75 -0.85 14.75
CA PHE A 45 -16.42 -1.47 13.47
C PHE A 45 -15.62 -2.74 13.68
N GLU A 46 -15.74 -3.69 12.76
CA GLU A 46 -14.93 -4.90 12.73
C GLU A 46 -14.25 -5.07 11.38
N LYS A 47 -13.10 -5.73 11.40
CA LYS A 47 -12.40 -6.20 10.20
C LYS A 47 -11.92 -7.62 10.48
N ASP A 48 -12.26 -8.55 9.59
CA ASP A 48 -11.86 -9.96 9.70
C ASP A 48 -12.23 -10.59 11.06
N GLY A 49 -13.41 -10.22 11.59
CA GLY A 49 -13.94 -10.71 12.88
C GLY A 49 -13.26 -10.10 14.12
N GLN A 50 -12.40 -9.09 13.96
CA GLN A 50 -11.74 -8.40 15.05
C GLN A 50 -12.23 -6.95 15.19
N PRO A 51 -12.35 -6.41 16.42
CA PRO A 51 -12.64 -4.99 16.61
C PRO A 51 -11.64 -4.09 15.89
N PHE A 52 -12.16 -3.09 15.19
CA PHE A 52 -11.40 -2.11 14.43
C PHE A 52 -11.70 -0.71 14.97
N LEU A 53 -10.69 -0.09 15.61
CA LEU A 53 -10.78 1.30 16.07
C LEU A 53 -10.17 2.22 15.02
N VAL A 54 -10.94 3.20 14.55
CA VAL A 54 -10.45 4.22 13.62
C VAL A 54 -9.56 5.20 14.38
N VAL A 55 -8.28 5.24 14.01
CA VAL A 55 -7.33 6.29 14.41
C VAL A 55 -7.01 7.08 13.15
N GLY A 56 -7.74 8.18 12.98
CA GLY A 56 -7.92 8.85 11.70
C GLY A 56 -7.17 10.18 11.53
N LEU A 57 -6.74 10.46 10.30
CA LEU A 57 -6.31 11.78 9.83
C LEU A 57 -7.23 12.26 8.68
N ASN A 58 -7.52 13.56 8.61
CA ASN A 58 -8.11 14.16 7.41
C ASN A 58 -6.98 14.70 6.52
N ASP A 59 -7.09 14.46 5.21
CA ASP A 59 -6.10 14.95 4.24
C ASP A 59 -6.78 15.26 2.89
N ALA A 60 -6.11 15.97 1.99
CA ALA A 60 -6.59 16.23 0.64
C ALA A 60 -5.51 15.94 -0.39
N LEU A 61 -5.93 15.59 -1.61
CA LEU A 61 -5.01 15.38 -2.72
C LEU A 61 -4.15 16.64 -3.02
N THR A 62 -4.65 17.83 -2.71
CA THR A 62 -3.94 19.11 -2.89
C THR A 62 -3.07 19.51 -1.69
N TRP A 63 -3.14 18.79 -0.57
CA TRP A 63 -2.38 19.12 0.64
C TRP A 63 -0.96 18.52 0.59
N PRO A 64 0.01 19.05 1.38
CA PRO A 64 1.41 18.71 1.23
C PRO A 64 1.78 17.22 1.29
N GLY A 65 1.01 16.39 2.03
CA GLY A 65 1.27 14.95 2.15
C GLY A 65 0.93 14.16 0.88
N LEU A 66 -0.11 14.56 0.16
CA LEU A 66 -0.63 13.83 -1.00
C LEU A 66 -0.45 14.56 -2.34
N SER A 67 -0.17 15.87 -2.33
CA SER A 67 0.08 16.65 -3.55
C SER A 67 1.22 16.14 -4.43
N PRO A 68 2.24 15.39 -3.94
CA PRO A 68 3.21 14.75 -4.82
C PRO A 68 2.62 13.64 -5.72
N LEU A 69 1.40 13.16 -5.45
CA LEU A 69 0.69 12.25 -6.37
C LEU A 69 0.16 12.99 -7.61
N LEU A 70 -0.16 14.27 -7.50
CA LEU A 70 -0.66 15.05 -8.64
C LEU A 70 0.38 15.06 -9.74
N ASN A 71 -0.06 14.83 -10.98
CA ASN A 71 0.81 14.67 -12.17
C ASN A 71 1.80 13.50 -12.10
N GLY A 72 1.66 12.57 -11.14
CA GLY A 72 2.57 11.44 -10.97
C GLY A 72 3.99 11.86 -10.60
N LEU A 73 4.16 12.99 -9.92
CA LEU A 73 5.48 13.60 -9.66
C LEU A 73 6.37 12.72 -8.77
N SER A 74 5.86 12.23 -7.64
CA SER A 74 6.65 11.43 -6.71
C SER A 74 5.80 10.51 -5.84
N PRO A 75 5.43 9.32 -6.34
CA PRO A 75 4.77 8.30 -5.53
C PRO A 75 5.58 7.92 -4.27
N GLY A 76 6.91 7.87 -4.38
CA GLY A 76 7.78 7.52 -3.25
C GLY A 76 7.74 8.54 -2.10
N ALA A 77 7.52 9.82 -2.38
CA ALA A 77 7.34 10.82 -1.32
C ALA A 77 6.03 10.57 -0.53
N VAL A 78 4.98 10.14 -1.23
CA VAL A 78 3.69 9.81 -0.63
C VAL A 78 3.78 8.50 0.15
N GLU A 79 4.51 7.50 -0.35
CA GLU A 79 4.80 6.28 0.41
C GLU A 79 5.51 6.60 1.74
N ALA A 80 6.58 7.41 1.70
CA ALA A 80 7.29 7.82 2.91
C ALA A 80 6.40 8.60 3.90
N TYR A 81 5.49 9.45 3.38
CA TYR A 81 4.50 10.14 4.19
C TYR A 81 3.53 9.17 4.86
N LEU A 82 2.96 8.21 4.11
CA LEU A 82 2.05 7.20 4.65
C LEU A 82 2.75 6.28 5.66
N GLU A 83 4.01 5.90 5.43
CA GLU A 83 4.83 5.15 6.39
C GLU A 83 5.02 5.93 7.69
N ASN A 84 5.22 7.25 7.59
CA ASN A 84 5.30 8.10 8.77
C ASN A 84 3.98 8.12 9.55
N LEU A 85 2.84 8.23 8.88
CA LEU A 85 1.52 8.16 9.52
C LEU A 85 1.32 6.82 10.26
N VAL A 86 1.67 5.72 9.61
CA VAL A 86 1.60 4.37 10.21
C VAL A 86 2.52 4.27 11.44
N ALA A 87 3.74 4.82 11.37
CA ALA A 87 4.66 4.85 12.51
C ALA A 87 4.10 5.61 13.73
N HIS A 88 3.14 6.52 13.51
CA HIS A 88 2.44 7.27 14.57
C HIS A 88 1.07 6.67 14.95
N GLY A 89 0.74 5.47 14.45
CA GLY A 89 -0.48 4.75 14.82
C GLY A 89 -1.73 5.17 14.05
N VAL A 90 -1.61 6.02 13.01
CA VAL A 90 -2.72 6.30 12.10
C VAL A 90 -3.01 5.06 11.26
N ASN A 91 -4.27 4.63 11.22
CA ASN A 91 -4.70 3.45 10.47
C ASN A 91 -5.77 3.73 9.42
N THR A 92 -6.28 4.97 9.39
CA THR A 92 -7.34 5.41 8.50
C THR A 92 -7.05 6.84 8.06
N VAL A 93 -7.20 7.15 6.77
CA VAL A 93 -7.13 8.52 6.27
C VAL A 93 -8.44 8.84 5.56
N ARG A 94 -9.10 9.93 5.97
CA ARG A 94 -10.22 10.52 5.24
C ARG A 94 -9.64 11.48 4.21
N VAL A 95 -9.70 11.08 2.94
CA VAL A 95 -9.11 11.84 1.84
C VAL A 95 -10.19 12.63 1.10
N MET A 96 -9.98 13.94 0.96
CA MET A 96 -10.67 14.77 -0.02
C MET A 96 -10.00 14.58 -1.38
N ILE A 97 -10.65 13.81 -2.26
CA ILE A 97 -10.15 13.58 -3.62
C ILE A 97 -10.27 14.84 -4.47
N GLU A 98 -11.37 15.57 -4.32
CA GLU A 98 -11.53 16.92 -4.86
C GLU A 98 -11.55 17.93 -3.72
N TYR A 99 -10.80 19.01 -3.89
CA TYR A 99 -10.87 20.16 -3.01
C TYR A 99 -10.86 21.45 -3.83
N ALA A 100 -12.07 21.95 -4.13
CA ALA A 100 -12.33 23.06 -5.05
C ALA A 100 -11.96 24.46 -4.49
N GLU A 101 -11.08 24.52 -3.49
CA GLU A 101 -10.51 25.80 -3.02
C GLU A 101 -9.55 26.39 -4.08
N THR A 102 -8.91 25.54 -4.88
CA THR A 102 -8.05 25.95 -5.99
C THR A 102 -8.28 25.07 -7.23
N PRO A 103 -7.92 25.54 -8.45
CA PRO A 103 -8.06 24.74 -9.67
C PRO A 103 -7.15 23.50 -9.73
N LEU A 104 -6.15 23.40 -8.84
CA LEU A 104 -5.10 22.37 -8.92
C LEU A 104 -5.59 20.94 -8.63
N GLY A 105 -6.77 20.78 -8.03
CA GLY A 105 -7.31 19.49 -7.59
C GLY A 105 -8.75 19.24 -7.99
N LEU A 106 -9.21 19.86 -9.07
CA LEU A 106 -10.54 19.57 -9.63
C LEU A 106 -10.52 18.19 -10.27
N LEU A 107 -11.50 17.35 -9.94
CA LEU A 107 -11.67 16.04 -10.54
C LEU A 107 -12.05 16.16 -12.02
N GLU A 108 -12.82 17.20 -12.36
CA GLU A 108 -13.19 17.56 -13.72
C GLU A 108 -12.77 19.00 -14.03
N ASP A 109 -12.10 19.21 -15.17
CA ASP A 109 -11.76 20.54 -15.68
C ASP A 109 -11.51 20.47 -17.20
N PRO A 110 -12.47 20.91 -18.06
CA PRO A 110 -13.77 21.48 -17.74
C PRO A 110 -14.79 20.42 -17.25
N LEU A 111 -15.95 20.88 -16.75
CA LEU A 111 -17.05 20.01 -16.31
C LEU A 111 -17.39 18.94 -17.37
N GLY A 112 -17.52 17.68 -16.93
CA GLY A 112 -17.72 16.51 -17.78
C GLY A 112 -16.45 15.95 -18.42
N THR A 113 -15.28 16.55 -18.15
CA THR A 113 -13.98 16.06 -18.62
C THR A 113 -13.06 15.82 -17.42
N TYR A 114 -12.74 14.55 -17.14
CA TYR A 114 -11.84 14.21 -16.04
C TYR A 114 -10.46 14.84 -16.22
N ASN A 115 -9.97 15.46 -15.16
CA ASN A 115 -8.67 16.10 -15.13
C ASN A 115 -7.56 15.03 -15.08
N PRO A 116 -6.73 14.90 -16.13
CA PRO A 116 -5.70 13.87 -16.19
C PRO A 116 -4.64 14.01 -15.09
N THR A 117 -4.48 15.19 -14.51
CA THR A 117 -3.59 15.45 -13.37
C THR A 117 -4.02 14.73 -12.10
N VAL A 118 -5.34 14.53 -11.93
CA VAL A 118 -5.98 13.94 -10.74
C VAL A 118 -6.26 12.45 -10.94
N VAL A 119 -6.74 12.04 -12.12
CA VAL A 119 -7.20 10.65 -12.34
C VAL A 119 -6.10 9.69 -12.79
N ARG A 120 -4.97 10.19 -13.32
CA ARG A 120 -3.89 9.32 -13.81
C ARG A 120 -2.91 8.97 -12.69
N SER A 121 -2.64 7.67 -12.54
CA SER A 121 -1.49 7.18 -11.80
C SER A 121 -0.29 7.01 -12.75
N PRO A 122 0.95 7.26 -12.31
CA PRO A 122 2.16 7.03 -13.11
C PRO A 122 2.31 5.59 -13.61
N ASN A 123 1.57 4.63 -13.06
CA ASN A 123 1.63 3.21 -13.45
C ASN A 123 0.39 2.71 -14.23
N GLY A 124 -0.47 3.60 -14.73
CA GLY A 124 -1.68 3.19 -15.46
C GLY A 124 -2.78 2.54 -14.62
N CYS A 125 -2.59 2.46 -13.30
CA CYS A 125 -3.62 2.08 -12.33
C CYS A 125 -4.25 3.36 -11.79
N GLY A 126 -5.12 4.00 -12.58
CA GLY A 126 -5.81 5.21 -12.15
C GLY A 126 -6.67 4.94 -10.91
N ILE A 127 -6.90 5.98 -10.12
CA ILE A 127 -7.81 5.93 -8.95
C ILE A 127 -9.24 5.53 -9.38
N PHE A 128 -9.55 5.66 -10.67
CA PHE A 128 -10.88 5.50 -11.26
C PHE A 128 -10.92 4.61 -12.52
N THR A 129 -9.87 3.83 -12.82
CA THR A 129 -9.82 2.93 -14.01
C THR A 129 -9.69 1.47 -13.62
#